data_AF-A0A2G4G1U4-F1
#
_entry.id   AF-A0A2G4G1U4-F1
#
_cell.length_a   1.000
_cell.length_b   1.000
_cell.length_c   1.000
_cell.angle_alpha   90.00
_cell.angle_beta   90.00
_cell.angle_gamma   90.00
#
_symmetry.space_group_name_H-M   'P 1'
#
loop_
_entity.id
_entity.type
_entity.pdbx_description
1 polymer ?
#
loop_
_entity_poly.entity_id
_entity_poly.type
_entity_poly.pdbx_seq_one_letter_code
_entity_poly.pdbx_strand_id
1 'polypeptide(L)'
;MRAQQANPLVRVLLLETDKLTLAAPQQPLVLRAGSQRWSLAPLEPVVLQLADGSLVLERAAGVERLPAVRELWLEPAAQSAGPPLDLQPSPQEGADFQLQQRGYRGRLQVLVGSSALQAVNHVPLEAYLPSVVASEMPASWPQAALRAQAVAARTYALRQRKPAAAFDVSATVSSQVYKGVEVETPSTRQAVVSTRGQVLMFGPGLANTVFHSSAGGSTENSGDLWSQQLPYLVSVPDFDQHSPVHAWQLRLEPEQLQKAFGEIGGAQRIDVLATTGSGRVRQARVTGPAGTLVLTGAQ
;
A
#
# COMPACT_ATOMS: atom_id res chain seq x y z
N MET A 1 -6.66 31.39 15.81
CA MET A 1 -6.62 31.15 14.35
C MET A 1 -6.15 29.72 14.12
N ARG A 2 -7.02 28.82 13.66
CA ARG A 2 -6.59 27.47 13.23
C ARG A 2 -5.91 27.64 11.88
N ALA A 3 -4.60 27.40 11.81
CA ALA A 3 -3.93 27.25 10.54
C ALA A 3 -4.70 26.21 9.72
N GLN A 4 -5.10 26.55 8.49
CA GLN A 4 -5.59 25.58 7.53
C GLN A 4 -4.50 24.51 7.43
N GLN A 5 -4.77 23.31 7.97
CA GLN A 5 -3.85 22.20 7.84
C GLN A 5 -3.86 21.81 6.36
N ALA A 6 -2.78 22.17 5.67
CA ALA A 6 -2.50 21.71 4.31
C ALA A 6 -2.75 20.20 4.25
N ASN A 7 -3.49 19.73 3.24
CA ASN A 7 -3.71 18.31 3.03
C ASN A 7 -2.50 17.72 2.30
N PRO A 8 -1.55 17.06 3.00
CA PRO A 8 -0.31 16.66 2.36
C PRO A 8 -0.57 15.55 1.34
N LEU A 9 0.20 15.54 0.26
CA LEU A 9 0.19 14.43 -0.68
C LEU A 9 0.92 13.23 -0.10
N VAL A 10 0.40 12.05 -0.39
CA VAL A 10 1.05 10.74 -0.20
C VAL A 10 1.32 10.14 -1.57
N ARG A 11 2.52 9.58 -1.74
CA ARG A 11 2.91 8.87 -2.96
C ARG A 11 2.86 7.37 -2.68
N VAL A 12 1.95 6.67 -3.36
CA VAL A 12 1.66 5.25 -3.12
C VAL A 12 2.10 4.46 -4.34
N LEU A 13 3.05 3.52 -4.18
CA LEU A 13 3.34 2.54 -5.22
C LEU A 13 2.17 1.56 -5.31
N LEU A 14 1.43 1.60 -6.42
CA LEU A 14 0.27 0.75 -6.67
C LEU A 14 0.67 -0.63 -7.16
N LEU A 15 1.56 -0.68 -8.16
CA LEU A 15 2.14 -1.93 -8.67
C LEU A 15 3.40 -1.67 -9.51
N GLU A 16 4.14 -2.74 -9.75
CA GLU A 16 5.26 -2.81 -10.67
C GLU A 16 4.99 -3.90 -11.71
N THR A 17 5.08 -3.57 -13.00
CA THR A 17 4.74 -4.46 -14.12
C THR A 17 5.30 -3.90 -15.42
N ASP A 18 5.47 -4.72 -16.44
CA ASP A 18 5.77 -4.27 -17.80
C ASP A 18 4.54 -3.73 -18.56
N LYS A 19 3.31 -3.94 -18.06
CA LYS A 19 2.06 -3.56 -18.73
C LYS A 19 1.02 -2.93 -17.81
N LEU A 20 0.62 -1.69 -18.11
CA LEU A 20 -0.42 -0.96 -17.40
C LEU A 20 -1.64 -0.74 -18.32
N THR A 21 -2.84 -1.09 -17.86
CA THR A 21 -4.10 -0.64 -18.49
C THR A 21 -4.59 0.61 -17.76
N LEU A 22 -4.78 1.71 -18.48
CA LEU A 22 -5.24 2.99 -17.96
C LEU A 22 -6.56 3.36 -18.61
N ALA A 23 -7.48 3.99 -17.87
CA ALA A 23 -8.68 4.54 -18.48
C ALA A 23 -9.12 5.82 -17.77
N ALA A 24 -9.79 6.68 -18.54
CA ALA A 24 -10.45 7.88 -18.07
C ALA A 24 -11.89 7.53 -17.66
N PRO A 25 -12.26 7.55 -16.36
CA PRO A 25 -13.57 7.03 -15.92
C PRO A 25 -14.75 7.90 -16.38
N GLN A 26 -14.58 9.22 -16.47
CA GLN A 26 -15.65 10.15 -16.81
C GLN A 26 -15.15 11.32 -17.66
N GLN A 27 -14.08 11.97 -17.22
CA GLN A 27 -13.50 13.13 -17.90
C GLN A 27 -12.24 12.73 -18.68
N PRO A 28 -11.95 13.39 -19.82
CA PRO A 28 -10.74 13.10 -20.59
C PRO A 28 -9.49 13.33 -19.75
N LEU A 29 -8.53 12.43 -19.91
CA LEU A 29 -7.22 12.53 -19.27
C LEU A 29 -6.16 12.86 -20.30
N VAL A 30 -5.02 13.35 -19.83
CA VAL A 30 -3.82 13.56 -20.63
C VAL A 30 -2.70 12.77 -20.01
N LEU A 31 -2.05 11.94 -20.84
CA LEU A 31 -0.76 11.36 -20.54
C LEU A 31 0.32 12.37 -21.01
N ARG A 32 1.21 12.78 -20.11
CA ARG A 32 2.23 13.81 -20.37
C ARG A 32 3.63 13.27 -20.10
N ALA A 33 4.56 13.53 -21.03
CA ALA A 33 6.00 13.41 -20.81
C ALA A 33 6.71 14.66 -21.31
N GLY A 34 7.24 15.47 -20.39
CA GLY A 34 7.85 16.76 -20.75
C GLY A 34 6.85 17.66 -21.48
N SER A 35 7.16 18.01 -22.73
CA SER A 35 6.29 18.79 -23.63
C SER A 35 5.30 17.94 -24.43
N GLN A 36 5.49 16.62 -24.51
CA GLN A 36 4.63 15.70 -25.25
C GLN A 36 3.34 15.40 -24.46
N ARG A 37 2.22 15.27 -25.17
CA ARG A 37 0.90 15.05 -24.59
C ARG A 37 0.08 14.11 -25.48
N TRP A 38 -0.55 13.11 -24.86
CA TRP A 38 -1.50 12.21 -25.50
C TRP A 38 -2.84 12.32 -24.78
N SER A 39 -3.88 12.70 -25.51
CA SER A 39 -5.24 12.76 -24.97
C SER A 39 -5.85 11.36 -24.91
N LEU A 40 -6.46 11.03 -23.78
CA LEU A 40 -7.19 9.80 -23.54
C LEU A 40 -8.68 10.13 -23.45
N ALA A 41 -9.47 9.56 -24.35
CA ALA A 41 -10.90 9.70 -24.34
C ALA A 41 -11.52 9.00 -23.11
N PRO A 42 -12.62 9.52 -22.55
CA PRO A 42 -13.37 8.82 -21.51
C PRO A 42 -13.77 7.42 -21.93
N LEU A 43 -13.74 6.49 -20.98
CA LEU A 43 -14.17 5.09 -21.09
C LEU A 43 -13.40 4.24 -22.12
N GLU A 44 -12.40 4.81 -22.80
CA GLU A 44 -11.52 4.09 -23.69
C GLU A 44 -10.27 3.62 -22.91
N PRO A 45 -10.09 2.30 -22.72
CA PRO A 45 -8.88 1.80 -22.10
C PRO A 45 -7.69 1.99 -23.05
N VAL A 46 -6.58 2.45 -22.50
CA VAL A 46 -5.28 2.49 -23.18
C VAL A 46 -4.30 1.59 -22.45
N VAL A 47 -3.42 0.96 -23.19
CA VAL A 47 -2.39 0.07 -22.65
C VAL A 47 -1.04 0.75 -22.82
N LEU A 48 -0.32 0.89 -21.72
CA LEU A 48 1.06 1.31 -21.71
C LEU A 48 1.95 0.09 -21.43
N GLN A 49 2.79 -0.28 -22.39
CA GLN A 49 3.63 -1.48 -22.30
C GLN A 49 5.10 -1.13 -22.51
N LEU A 50 5.97 -1.69 -21.69
CA LEU A 50 7.42 -1.70 -21.88
C LEU A 50 7.81 -2.95 -22.65
N ALA A 51 8.17 -2.79 -23.92
CA ALA A 51 8.59 -3.88 -24.81
C ALA A 51 9.97 -3.57 -25.37
N ASP A 52 10.93 -4.49 -25.20
CA ASP A 52 12.31 -4.37 -25.68
C ASP A 52 12.98 -3.03 -25.28
N GLY A 53 12.77 -2.61 -24.03
CA GLY A 53 13.31 -1.36 -23.49
C GLY A 53 12.67 -0.09 -24.06
N SER A 54 11.56 -0.21 -24.79
CA SER A 54 10.82 0.92 -25.36
C SER A 54 9.36 0.92 -24.93
N LEU A 55 8.83 2.12 -24.76
CA LEU A 55 7.49 2.31 -24.27
C LEU A 55 6.51 2.42 -25.44
N VAL A 56 5.43 1.66 -25.35
CA VAL A 56 4.40 1.57 -26.39
C VAL A 56 3.05 1.93 -25.77
N LEU A 57 2.31 2.80 -26.46
CA LEU A 57 0.95 3.18 -26.13
C LEU A 57 0.00 2.55 -27.16
N GLU A 58 -0.83 1.63 -26.71
CA GLU A 58 -1.88 0.98 -27.49
C GLU A 58 -3.25 1.56 -27.11
N ARG A 59 -4.03 1.93 -28.12
CA ARG A 59 -5.37 2.54 -28.03
C ARG A 59 -6.22 2.09 -29.21
N ALA A 60 -7.54 2.37 -29.22
CA ALA A 60 -8.40 1.94 -30.33
C ALA A 60 -7.95 2.51 -31.68
N ALA A 61 -7.34 3.71 -31.68
CA ALA A 61 -6.76 4.33 -32.86
C ALA A 61 -5.48 3.66 -33.41
N GLY A 62 -4.87 2.73 -32.65
CA GLY A 62 -3.66 2.00 -33.04
C GLY A 62 -2.58 2.00 -31.97
N VAL A 63 -1.40 1.51 -32.37
CA VAL A 63 -0.22 1.35 -31.52
C VAL A 63 0.81 2.43 -31.86
N GLU A 64 1.29 3.15 -30.86
CA GLU A 64 2.28 4.22 -30.99
C GLU A 64 3.50 3.93 -30.12
N ARG A 65 4.70 3.98 -30.70
CA ARG A 65 5.95 3.92 -29.91
C ARG A 65 6.25 5.31 -29.34
N LEU A 66 6.28 5.40 -28.01
CA LEU A 66 6.57 6.64 -27.31
C LEU A 66 8.08 6.94 -27.31
N PRO A 67 8.49 8.22 -27.19
CA PRO A 67 9.89 8.57 -27.03
C PRO A 67 10.48 7.96 -25.75
N ALA A 68 11.80 7.81 -25.71
CA ALA A 68 12.50 7.38 -24.51
C ALA A 68 12.33 8.43 -23.40
N VAL A 69 11.57 8.07 -22.37
CA VAL A 69 11.23 8.93 -21.23
C VAL A 69 11.48 8.17 -19.94
N ARG A 70 11.82 8.89 -18.87
CA ARG A 70 11.99 8.30 -17.52
C ARG A 70 10.69 8.27 -16.73
N GLU A 71 9.73 9.13 -17.09
CA GLU A 71 8.45 9.23 -16.42
C GLU A 71 7.34 9.72 -17.35
N LEU A 72 6.12 9.36 -17.00
CA LEU A 72 4.88 9.90 -17.56
C LEU A 72 3.94 10.32 -16.43
N TRP A 73 3.09 11.28 -16.71
CA TRP A 73 2.05 11.75 -15.81
C TRP A 73 0.67 11.59 -16.44
N LEU A 74 -0.25 10.94 -15.75
CA LEU A 74 -1.67 10.91 -16.11
C LEU A 74 -2.42 11.92 -15.24
N GLU A 75 -3.03 12.90 -15.89
CA GLU A 75 -3.73 14.01 -15.22
C GLU A 75 -4.99 14.46 -15.99
N PRO A 76 -5.96 15.11 -15.33
CA PRO A 76 -7.14 15.63 -16.01
C PRO A 76 -6.77 16.63 -17.12
N ALA A 77 -7.43 16.54 -18.28
CA ALA A 77 -7.16 17.45 -19.40
C ALA A 77 -7.45 18.93 -19.08
N ALA A 78 -8.28 19.20 -18.06
CA ALA A 78 -8.79 20.52 -17.70
C ALA A 78 -8.09 21.18 -16.50
N GLN A 79 -6.79 20.96 -16.27
CA GLN A 79 -6.02 21.79 -15.32
C GLN A 79 -5.16 22.82 -16.08
N SER A 80 -5.69 24.03 -16.23
CA SER A 80 -4.86 25.22 -16.45
C SER A 80 -3.94 25.42 -15.23
N ALA A 81 -2.76 25.99 -15.46
CA ALA A 81 -1.77 26.27 -14.42
C ALA A 81 -2.38 27.12 -13.29
N GLY A 82 -2.80 26.45 -12.21
CA GLY A 82 -3.27 27.04 -10.96
C GLY A 82 -2.51 26.42 -9.78
N PRO A 83 -2.50 27.06 -8.60
CA PRO A 83 -1.77 26.57 -7.44
C PRO A 83 -2.29 25.19 -6.98
N PRO A 84 -1.54 24.46 -6.12
CA PRO A 84 -1.84 23.08 -5.75
C PRO A 84 -3.29 22.90 -5.26
N LEU A 85 -3.85 21.72 -5.50
CA LEU A 85 -5.12 21.21 -4.97
C LEU A 85 -5.13 21.25 -3.44
N ASP A 86 -5.33 22.44 -2.89
CA ASP A 86 -5.56 22.69 -1.47
C ASP A 86 -6.81 23.55 -1.33
N LEU A 87 -7.93 23.08 -1.89
CA LEU A 87 -9.24 23.68 -1.64
C LEU A 87 -10.33 22.61 -1.56
N GLN A 88 -10.61 22.23 -0.32
CA GLN A 88 -11.82 21.59 0.20
C GLN A 88 -12.05 20.09 -0.11
N PRO A 89 -12.46 19.27 0.88
CA PRO A 89 -12.93 17.92 0.63
C PRO A 89 -14.36 18.03 0.11
N SER A 90 -14.53 18.10 -1.20
CA SER A 90 -15.59 17.28 -1.75
C SER A 90 -15.00 15.88 -1.79
N PRO A 91 -15.54 14.87 -1.09
CA PRO A 91 -15.35 13.50 -1.54
C PRO A 91 -15.98 13.46 -2.92
N GLN A 92 -15.22 13.82 -3.97
CA GLN A 92 -15.68 13.71 -5.33
C GLN A 92 -16.14 12.26 -5.49
N GLU A 93 -17.40 12.11 -5.86
CA GLU A 93 -18.00 10.82 -6.10
C GLU A 93 -17.29 10.20 -7.30
N GLY A 94 -16.41 9.23 -7.03
CA GLY A 94 -15.72 8.46 -8.05
C GLY A 94 -14.20 8.61 -8.04
N ALA A 95 -13.61 8.06 -9.10
CA ALA A 95 -12.18 8.04 -9.37
C ALA A 95 -11.80 9.13 -10.38
N ASP A 96 -10.57 9.64 -10.26
CA ASP A 96 -9.97 10.55 -11.24
C ASP A 96 -9.36 9.78 -12.42
N PHE A 97 -8.83 8.58 -12.17
CA PHE A 97 -8.33 7.67 -13.20
C PHE A 97 -8.59 6.22 -12.82
N GLN A 98 -8.60 5.34 -13.82
CA GLN A 98 -8.58 3.90 -13.62
C GLN A 98 -7.20 3.33 -13.96
N LEU A 99 -6.72 2.43 -13.12
CA LEU A 99 -5.54 1.61 -13.34
C LEU A 99 -5.92 0.14 -13.17
N GLN A 100 -5.67 -0.64 -14.21
CA GLN A 100 -6.16 -2.00 -14.39
C GLN A 100 -7.69 -2.07 -14.32
N GLN A 101 -8.26 -2.43 -13.17
CA GLN A 101 -9.69 -2.57 -12.93
C GLN A 101 -10.15 -1.79 -11.68
N ARG A 102 -9.34 -0.82 -11.24
CA ARG A 102 -9.57 -0.05 -10.02
C ARG A 102 -9.46 1.43 -10.29
N GLY A 103 -10.36 2.19 -9.69
CA GLY A 103 -10.41 3.64 -9.72
C GLY A 103 -9.63 4.24 -8.56
N TYR A 104 -8.87 5.30 -8.85
CA TYR A 104 -8.06 6.02 -7.88
C TYR A 104 -8.29 7.52 -7.98
N ARG A 105 -8.08 8.22 -6.87
CA ARG A 105 -8.09 9.70 -6.84
C ARG A 105 -6.67 10.26 -6.96
N GLY A 106 -6.56 11.52 -7.33
CA GLY A 106 -5.31 12.23 -7.54
C GLY A 106 -4.74 12.00 -8.94
N ARG A 107 -3.42 11.90 -9.04
CA ARG A 107 -2.71 11.73 -10.32
C ARG A 107 -1.87 10.46 -10.29
N LEU A 108 -1.56 9.94 -11.48
CA LEU A 108 -0.66 8.79 -11.62
C LEU A 108 0.65 9.25 -12.25
N GLN A 109 1.75 8.95 -11.58
CA GLN A 109 3.10 9.01 -12.14
C GLN A 109 3.49 7.59 -12.54
N VAL A 110 3.90 7.39 -13.79
CA VAL A 110 4.47 6.12 -14.26
C VAL A 110 5.97 6.32 -14.40
N LEU A 111 6.77 5.64 -13.58
CA LEU A 111 8.22 5.63 -13.71
C LEU A 111 8.64 4.49 -14.64
N VAL A 112 9.53 4.78 -15.57
CA VAL A 112 10.00 3.84 -16.58
C VAL A 112 11.37 3.30 -16.17
N GLY A 113 11.40 2.06 -15.73
CA GLY A 113 12.63 1.32 -15.44
C GLY A 113 13.17 0.58 -16.67
N SER A 114 14.23 -0.21 -16.48
CA SER A 114 14.84 -1.02 -17.55
C SER A 114 13.98 -2.21 -17.98
N SER A 115 13.24 -2.80 -17.03
CA SER A 115 12.45 -4.02 -17.25
C SER A 115 11.02 -3.93 -16.70
N ALA A 116 10.65 -2.84 -16.04
CA ALA A 116 9.34 -2.66 -15.46
C ALA A 116 8.93 -1.18 -15.39
N LEU A 117 7.63 -0.96 -15.34
CA LEU A 117 6.97 0.30 -15.04
C LEU A 117 6.52 0.28 -13.58
N GLN A 118 6.73 1.40 -12.87
CA GLN A 118 6.19 1.60 -11.53
C GLN A 118 5.05 2.61 -11.59
N ALA A 119 3.87 2.18 -11.15
CA ALA A 119 2.68 3.01 -11.08
C ALA A 119 2.58 3.66 -9.69
N VAL A 120 2.91 4.95 -9.59
CA VAL A 120 2.92 5.71 -8.33
C VAL A 120 1.76 6.70 -8.31
N ASN A 121 0.80 6.49 -7.43
CA ASN A 121 -0.34 7.39 -7.23
C ASN A 121 0.02 8.52 -6.27
N HIS A 122 -0.12 9.76 -6.74
CA HIS A 122 0.01 10.98 -5.94
C HIS A 122 -1.39 11.44 -5.54
N VAL A 123 -1.72 11.26 -4.27
CA VAL A 123 -3.08 11.45 -3.76
C VAL A 123 -3.07 12.27 -2.46
N PRO A 124 -4.02 13.21 -2.26
CA PRO A 124 -4.16 13.89 -0.98
C PRO A 124 -4.46 12.90 0.15
N LEU A 125 -3.80 13.05 1.30
CA LEU A 125 -3.87 12.12 2.41
C LEU A 125 -5.33 11.80 2.82
N GLU A 126 -6.18 12.82 2.96
CA GLU A 126 -7.59 12.60 3.35
C GLU A 126 -8.43 11.86 2.28
N ALA A 127 -8.00 11.86 1.01
CA ALA A 127 -8.65 11.12 -0.07
C ALA A 127 -8.13 9.67 -0.20
N TYR A 128 -6.95 9.39 0.35
CA TYR A 128 -6.31 8.08 0.42
C TYR A 128 -6.89 7.21 1.54
N LEU A 129 -7.12 7.81 2.71
CA LEU A 129 -7.46 7.09 3.94
C LEU A 129 -8.77 6.27 3.90
N PRO A 130 -9.87 6.70 3.25
CA PRO A 130 -11.09 5.89 3.25
C PRO A 130 -10.88 4.50 2.64
N SER A 131 -10.09 4.41 1.57
CA SER A 131 -9.73 3.16 0.93
C SER A 131 -8.84 2.29 1.82
N VAL A 132 -7.87 2.89 2.55
CA VAL A 132 -7.05 2.16 3.52
C VAL A 132 -7.91 1.59 4.64
N VAL A 133 -8.76 2.40 5.26
CA VAL A 133 -9.61 1.95 6.36
C VAL A 133 -10.53 0.82 5.89
N ALA A 134 -11.12 0.94 4.69
CA ALA A 134 -11.96 -0.11 4.12
C ALA A 134 -11.19 -1.38 3.71
N SER A 135 -9.91 -1.25 3.41
CA SER A 135 -9.07 -2.38 2.99
C SER A 135 -8.49 -3.17 4.17
N GLU A 136 -8.32 -2.51 5.31
CA GLU A 136 -7.71 -3.06 6.53
C GLU A 136 -8.75 -3.52 7.56
N MET A 137 -9.98 -2.97 7.51
CA MET A 137 -11.03 -3.29 8.47
C MET A 137 -12.37 -3.58 7.80
N PRO A 138 -13.17 -4.51 8.35
CA PRO A 138 -14.56 -4.67 7.95
C PRO A 138 -15.35 -3.39 8.20
N ALA A 139 -16.01 -2.87 7.16
CA ALA A 139 -16.77 -1.63 7.23
C ALA A 139 -17.98 -1.68 8.19
N SER A 140 -18.37 -2.88 8.62
CA SER A 140 -19.43 -3.15 9.61
C SER A 140 -18.97 -3.02 11.06
N TRP A 141 -17.66 -2.89 11.32
CA TRP A 141 -17.16 -2.74 12.67
C TRP A 141 -17.59 -1.41 13.30
N PRO A 142 -17.60 -1.32 14.64
CA PRO A 142 -18.01 -0.11 15.34
C PRO A 142 -17.26 1.13 14.85
N GLN A 143 -17.96 2.26 14.75
CA GLN A 143 -17.39 3.50 14.25
C GLN A 143 -16.13 3.94 15.03
N ALA A 144 -16.07 3.66 16.32
CA ALA A 144 -14.89 3.94 17.15
C ALA A 144 -13.64 3.16 16.67
N ALA A 145 -13.79 1.91 16.24
CA ALA A 145 -12.70 1.09 15.71
C ALA A 145 -12.22 1.65 14.36
N LEU A 146 -13.15 1.98 13.45
CA LEU A 146 -12.81 2.61 12.16
C LEU A 146 -12.10 3.96 12.35
N ARG A 147 -12.52 4.76 13.36
CA ARG A 147 -11.87 6.03 13.71
C ARG A 147 -10.44 5.81 14.25
N ALA A 148 -10.24 4.82 15.11
CA ALA A 148 -8.91 4.47 15.61
C ALA A 148 -7.96 4.09 14.46
N GLN A 149 -8.44 3.27 13.51
CA GLN A 149 -7.67 2.92 12.32
C GLN A 149 -7.42 4.12 11.41
N ALA A 150 -8.39 5.02 11.22
CA ALA A 150 -8.18 6.23 10.43
C ALA A 150 -7.03 7.08 11.01
N VAL A 151 -6.97 7.24 12.34
CA VAL A 151 -5.90 7.97 13.02
C VAL A 151 -4.56 7.23 12.92
N ALA A 152 -4.53 5.91 13.13
CA ALA A 152 -3.32 5.10 13.01
C ALA A 152 -2.78 5.10 11.57
N ALA A 153 -3.63 4.91 10.57
CA ALA A 153 -3.27 4.92 9.16
C ALA A 153 -2.76 6.29 8.71
N ARG A 154 -3.40 7.38 9.15
CA ARG A 154 -2.97 8.76 8.89
C ARG A 154 -1.59 9.04 9.46
N THR A 155 -1.37 8.67 10.72
CA THR A 155 -0.09 8.87 11.41
C THR A 155 1.02 8.08 10.72
N TYR A 156 0.76 6.83 10.35
CA TYR A 156 1.72 5.97 9.65
C TYR A 156 2.07 6.55 8.28
N ALA A 157 1.07 6.91 7.46
CA ALA A 157 1.32 7.46 6.13
C ALA A 157 2.16 8.75 6.18
N LEU A 158 1.89 9.64 7.15
CA LEU A 158 2.69 10.85 7.36
C LEU A 158 4.12 10.55 7.82
N ARG A 159 4.29 9.58 8.72
CA ARG A 159 5.61 9.17 9.24
C ARG A 159 6.46 8.50 8.16
N GLN A 160 5.85 7.76 7.24
CA GLN A 160 6.53 7.03 6.16
C GLN A 160 6.91 7.90 4.96
N ARG A 161 6.62 9.20 4.99
CA ARG A 161 7.00 10.12 3.90
C ARG A 161 8.51 10.16 3.72
N LYS A 162 8.95 9.93 2.49
CA LYS A 162 10.37 9.84 2.10
C LYS A 162 10.63 10.79 0.94
N PRO A 163 10.86 12.10 1.19
CA PRO A 163 10.95 13.10 0.12
C PRO A 163 11.94 12.76 -1.00
N ALA A 164 13.04 12.07 -0.69
CA ALA A 164 14.06 11.65 -1.65
C ALA A 164 13.74 10.35 -2.42
N ALA A 165 12.78 9.55 -1.96
CA ALA A 165 12.38 8.31 -2.63
C ALA A 165 11.31 8.57 -3.70
N ALA A 166 11.13 7.62 -4.63
CA ALA A 166 10.10 7.66 -5.66
C ALA A 166 8.67 7.68 -5.07
N PHE A 167 8.45 6.96 -3.98
CA PHE A 167 7.18 6.85 -3.28
C PHE A 167 7.40 6.76 -1.76
N ASP A 168 6.32 6.97 -1.00
CA ASP A 168 6.33 6.98 0.47
C ASP A 168 5.96 5.60 1.03
N VAL A 169 4.89 5.02 0.49
CA VAL A 169 4.28 3.75 0.92
C VAL A 169 3.94 2.84 -0.27
N SER A 170 3.82 1.54 -0.06
CA SER A 170 3.26 0.59 -1.03
C SER A 170 1.77 0.34 -0.77
N ALA A 171 1.01 -0.08 -1.79
CA ALA A 171 -0.40 -0.45 -1.69
C ALA A 171 -0.66 -1.87 -1.14
N THR A 172 0.36 -2.51 -0.54
CA THR A 172 0.31 -3.89 -0.04
C THR A 172 0.55 -3.92 1.47
N VAL A 173 0.49 -5.13 2.05
CA VAL A 173 0.77 -5.36 3.48
C VAL A 173 2.18 -4.95 3.92
N SER A 174 3.10 -4.66 3.00
CA SER A 174 4.41 -4.09 3.35
C SER A 174 4.33 -2.62 3.77
N SER A 175 3.19 -1.96 3.58
CA SER A 175 2.90 -0.65 4.16
C SER A 175 1.45 -0.57 4.61
N GLN A 176 0.53 -0.30 3.69
CA GLN A 176 -0.92 -0.26 3.95
C GLN A 176 -1.64 -0.73 2.70
N VAL A 177 -2.65 -1.57 2.88
CA VAL A 177 -3.47 -2.04 1.77
C VAL A 177 -4.30 -0.88 1.23
N TYR A 178 -4.08 -0.54 -0.03
CA TYR A 178 -4.79 0.55 -0.73
C TYR A 178 -5.40 0.02 -2.03
N LYS A 179 -6.73 -0.06 -2.10
CA LYS A 179 -7.45 -0.76 -3.18
C LYS A 179 -8.25 0.14 -4.11
N GLY A 180 -8.10 1.46 -4.00
CA GLY A 180 -8.87 2.41 -4.78
C GLY A 180 -10.24 2.72 -4.18
N VAL A 181 -11.09 3.39 -4.94
CA VAL A 181 -12.35 3.99 -4.45
C VAL A 181 -13.48 2.97 -4.29
N GLU A 182 -13.40 1.82 -4.96
CA GLU A 182 -14.47 0.82 -5.01
C GLU A 182 -14.72 0.14 -3.66
N VAL A 183 -13.70 0.05 -2.80
CA VAL A 183 -13.84 -0.56 -1.47
C VAL A 183 -14.43 0.40 -0.44
N GLU A 184 -14.46 1.69 -0.74
CA GLU A 184 -14.92 2.71 0.22
C GLU A 184 -16.41 2.56 0.53
N THR A 185 -16.75 2.87 1.77
CA THR A 185 -18.14 2.87 2.25
C THR A 185 -18.48 4.20 2.92
N PRO A 186 -19.76 4.54 3.11
CA PRO A 186 -20.14 5.69 3.92
C PRO A 186 -19.53 5.66 5.33
N SER A 187 -19.47 4.50 5.99
CA SER A 187 -18.92 4.34 7.35
C SER A 187 -17.42 4.63 7.43
N THR A 188 -16.65 4.16 6.45
CA THR A 188 -15.19 4.38 6.40
C THR A 188 -14.86 5.82 6.04
N ARG A 189 -15.60 6.43 5.09
CA ARG A 189 -15.51 7.87 4.81
C ARG A 189 -15.84 8.72 6.04
N GLN A 190 -16.90 8.38 6.77
CA GLN A 190 -17.28 9.06 8.01
C GLN A 190 -16.20 8.95 9.09
N ALA A 191 -15.53 7.81 9.20
CA ALA A 191 -14.42 7.62 10.14
C ALA A 191 -13.26 8.59 9.87
N VAL A 192 -12.87 8.69 8.60
CA VAL A 192 -11.80 9.59 8.16
C VAL A 192 -12.17 11.05 8.38
N VAL A 193 -13.37 11.46 7.95
CA VAL A 193 -13.86 12.84 8.10
C VAL A 193 -13.95 13.25 9.57
N SER A 194 -14.50 12.38 10.44
CA SER A 194 -14.66 12.68 11.86
C SER A 194 -13.34 12.70 12.66
N THR A 195 -12.25 12.21 12.07
CA THR A 195 -10.90 12.20 12.67
C THR A 195 -9.91 13.06 11.88
N ARG A 196 -10.41 13.94 11.00
CA ARG A 196 -9.57 14.74 10.11
C ARG A 196 -8.48 15.49 10.90
N GLY A 197 -7.24 15.37 10.46
CA GLY A 197 -6.08 16.01 11.08
C GLY A 197 -5.65 15.44 12.44
N GLN A 198 -6.33 14.42 12.98
CA GLN A 198 -5.91 13.75 14.21
C GLN A 198 -4.81 12.74 13.91
N VAL A 199 -3.72 12.83 14.66
CA VAL A 199 -2.53 11.97 14.56
C VAL A 199 -2.07 11.56 15.96
N LEU A 200 -1.35 10.44 16.04
CA LEU A 200 -0.70 10.00 17.28
C LEU A 200 0.72 10.53 17.31
N MET A 201 1.06 11.20 18.42
CA MET A 201 2.38 11.76 18.68
C MET A 201 3.04 11.01 19.82
N PHE A 202 4.35 10.83 19.75
CA PHE A 202 5.17 10.42 20.89
C PHE A 202 6.35 11.38 21.03
N GLY A 203 6.34 12.16 22.11
CA GLY A 203 7.24 13.30 22.25
C GLY A 203 7.04 14.32 21.13
N PRO A 204 8.12 14.83 20.49
CA PRO A 204 8.03 15.87 19.46
C PRO A 204 7.64 15.32 18.07
N GLY A 205 7.55 14.01 17.87
CA GLY A 205 7.36 13.39 16.56
C GLY A 205 6.12 12.51 16.45
N LEU A 206 5.74 12.19 15.21
CA LEU A 206 4.68 11.21 14.91
C LEU A 206 5.07 9.84 15.47
N ALA A 207 4.15 9.20 16.20
CA ALA A 207 4.35 7.85 16.70
C ALA A 207 4.44 6.82 15.56
N ASN A 208 5.16 5.72 15.78
CA ASN A 208 5.12 4.58 14.87
C ASN A 208 3.85 3.76 15.11
N THR A 209 2.86 3.92 14.24
CA THR A 209 1.52 3.33 14.39
C THR A 209 1.34 2.12 13.49
N VAL A 210 2.23 1.14 13.64
CA VAL A 210 2.09 -0.19 13.03
C VAL A 210 0.83 -0.88 13.56
N PHE A 211 0.16 -1.62 12.70
CA PHE A 211 -1.04 -2.39 13.02
C PHE A 211 -1.01 -3.72 12.24
N HIS A 212 -1.85 -4.67 12.65
CA HIS A 212 -1.94 -6.00 12.06
C HIS A 212 -3.34 -6.58 12.31
N SER A 213 -3.70 -7.63 11.57
CA SER A 213 -5.07 -8.18 11.57
C SER A 213 -5.44 -8.95 12.85
N SER A 214 -4.52 -9.72 13.42
CA SER A 214 -4.76 -10.63 14.54
C SER A 214 -3.44 -10.90 15.26
N ALA A 215 -3.41 -10.71 16.58
CA ALA A 215 -2.18 -10.87 17.35
C ALA A 215 -1.92 -12.30 17.81
N GLY A 216 -2.92 -13.19 17.78
CA GLY A 216 -2.86 -14.52 18.37
C GLY A 216 -2.97 -14.50 19.90
N GLY A 217 -3.71 -13.53 20.45
CA GLY A 217 -3.95 -13.34 21.88
C GLY A 217 -3.13 -12.24 22.57
N SER A 218 -1.98 -11.82 22.04
CA SER A 218 -1.22 -10.66 22.56
C SER A 218 -0.35 -10.01 21.50
N THR A 219 -0.24 -8.67 21.55
CA THR A 219 0.67 -7.92 20.69
C THR A 219 2.12 -8.20 21.04
N GLU A 220 3.06 -7.84 20.17
CA GLU A 220 4.49 -8.03 20.43
C GLU A 220 5.15 -6.75 20.94
N ASN A 221 6.22 -6.91 21.72
CA ASN A 221 7.15 -5.82 21.97
C ASN A 221 7.88 -5.45 20.68
N SER A 222 8.01 -4.15 20.39
CA SER A 222 8.69 -3.75 19.15
C SER A 222 10.16 -4.19 19.09
N GLY A 223 10.86 -4.34 20.22
CA GLY A 223 12.25 -4.82 20.24
C GLY A 223 12.40 -6.32 19.97
N ASP A 224 11.30 -7.08 19.99
CA ASP A 224 11.30 -8.51 19.66
C ASP A 224 11.07 -8.76 18.14
N LEU A 225 10.63 -7.73 17.39
CA LEU A 225 10.46 -7.74 15.93
C LEU A 225 11.45 -6.79 15.22
N TRP A 226 11.51 -5.58 15.76
CA TRP A 226 12.34 -4.41 15.50
C TRP A 226 13.78 -4.52 15.99
N SER A 227 14.69 -3.69 15.46
CA SER A 227 15.98 -3.42 16.11
C SER A 227 15.86 -2.54 17.36
N GLN A 228 14.71 -1.90 17.58
CA GLN A 228 14.50 -0.93 18.65
C GLN A 228 13.21 -1.20 19.43
N GLN A 229 13.32 -1.23 20.77
CA GLN A 229 12.17 -1.16 21.67
C GLN A 229 11.66 0.28 21.76
N LEU A 230 10.36 0.47 21.52
CA LEU A 230 9.66 1.75 21.65
C LEU A 230 8.78 1.70 22.91
N PRO A 231 8.78 2.75 23.77
CA PRO A 231 8.05 2.71 25.05
C PRO A 231 6.53 2.52 24.93
N TYR A 232 5.95 2.82 23.76
CA TYR A 232 4.52 2.72 23.47
C TYR A 232 4.15 1.52 22.58
N LEU A 233 5.14 0.74 22.10
CA LEU A 233 4.91 -0.51 21.38
C LEU A 233 5.38 -1.68 22.24
N VAL A 234 4.62 -1.91 23.30
CA VAL A 234 4.82 -2.99 24.26
C VAL A 234 3.73 -4.04 24.09
N SER A 235 4.05 -5.29 24.44
CA SER A 235 3.12 -6.40 24.42
C SER A 235 1.96 -6.14 25.37
N VAL A 236 0.74 -6.20 24.85
CA VAL A 236 -0.51 -6.13 25.61
C VAL A 236 -1.46 -7.25 25.17
N PRO A 237 -2.37 -7.71 26.04
CA PRO A 237 -3.41 -8.66 25.65
C PRO A 237 -4.25 -8.13 24.47
N ASP A 238 -4.60 -9.01 23.54
CA ASP A 238 -5.50 -8.73 22.42
C ASP A 238 -6.78 -9.58 22.52
N PHE A 239 -7.88 -9.04 21.99
CA PHE A 239 -9.22 -9.64 22.06
C PHE A 239 -9.64 -10.19 20.69
N ASP A 240 -8.73 -10.89 20.02
CA ASP A 240 -8.87 -11.37 18.65
C ASP A 240 -9.35 -12.82 18.56
N GLN A 241 -9.87 -13.41 19.65
CA GLN A 241 -10.25 -14.84 19.69
C GLN A 241 -11.37 -15.19 18.70
N HIS A 242 -12.19 -14.21 18.31
CA HIS A 242 -13.26 -14.37 17.33
C HIS A 242 -12.81 -14.09 15.88
N SER A 243 -11.55 -13.71 15.68
CA SER A 243 -11.00 -13.47 14.35
C SER A 243 -10.97 -14.78 13.56
N PRO A 244 -11.46 -14.81 12.31
CA PRO A 244 -11.41 -16.00 11.46
C PRO A 244 -9.97 -16.42 11.13
N VAL A 245 -8.99 -15.52 11.36
CA VAL A 245 -7.57 -15.76 11.14
C VAL A 245 -6.78 -15.89 12.46
N HIS A 246 -7.46 -16.01 13.59
CA HIS A 246 -6.82 -16.22 14.90
C HIS A 246 -5.99 -17.51 14.92
N ALA A 247 -6.53 -18.58 14.33
CA ALA A 247 -5.85 -19.85 14.13
C ALA A 247 -6.03 -20.30 12.68
N TRP A 248 -4.95 -20.72 12.04
CA TRP A 248 -4.96 -21.22 10.68
C TRP A 248 -4.00 -22.40 10.51
N GLN A 249 -4.19 -23.15 9.43
CA GLN A 249 -3.33 -24.27 9.06
C GLN A 249 -2.96 -24.17 7.58
N LEU A 250 -1.71 -24.45 7.27
CA LEU A 250 -1.20 -24.57 5.90
C LEU A 250 -0.60 -25.96 5.74
N ARG A 251 -1.08 -26.69 4.75
CA ARG A 251 -0.46 -27.95 4.31
C ARG A 251 0.62 -27.60 3.30
N LEU A 252 1.84 -28.08 3.55
CA LEU A 252 2.98 -27.94 2.64
C LEU A 252 3.27 -29.29 2.01
N GLU A 253 3.36 -29.32 0.69
CA GLU A 253 3.75 -30.51 -0.07
C GLU A 253 5.27 -30.70 -0.03
N PRO A 254 5.77 -31.95 -0.12
CA PRO A 254 7.20 -32.24 -0.05
C PRO A 254 8.04 -31.44 -1.06
N GLU A 255 7.52 -31.19 -2.26
CA GLU A 255 8.21 -30.41 -3.30
C GLU A 255 8.41 -28.95 -2.88
N GLN A 256 7.47 -28.38 -2.13
CA GLN A 256 7.58 -27.02 -1.61
C GLN A 256 8.69 -26.94 -0.56
N LEU A 257 8.77 -27.93 0.34
CA LEU A 257 9.82 -28.03 1.33
C LEU A 257 11.19 -28.32 0.69
N GLN A 258 11.22 -29.15 -0.35
CA GLN A 258 12.44 -29.42 -1.12
C GLN A 258 12.96 -28.14 -1.79
N LYS A 259 12.06 -27.35 -2.37
CA LYS A 259 12.42 -26.08 -3.01
C LYS A 259 12.87 -25.04 -1.99
N ALA A 260 12.19 -24.94 -0.84
CA ALA A 260 12.52 -23.97 0.20
C ALA A 260 13.84 -24.30 0.93
N PHE A 261 14.13 -25.59 1.14
CA PHE A 261 15.28 -26.06 1.92
C PHE A 261 16.24 -26.92 1.08
N GLY A 262 16.41 -26.58 -0.20
CA GLY A 262 17.20 -27.37 -1.14
C GLY A 262 18.65 -27.57 -0.71
N GLU A 263 19.24 -26.61 0.01
CA GLU A 263 20.61 -26.66 0.53
C GLU A 263 20.86 -27.75 1.58
N ILE A 264 19.81 -28.20 2.29
CA ILE A 264 19.88 -29.34 3.20
C ILE A 264 19.16 -30.58 2.66
N GLY A 265 18.79 -30.56 1.38
CA GLY A 265 18.09 -31.66 0.72
C GLY A 265 16.62 -31.79 1.12
N GLY A 266 15.97 -30.69 1.51
CA GLY A 266 14.58 -30.64 1.97
C GLY A 266 14.45 -30.57 3.50
N ALA A 267 13.21 -30.59 4.00
CA ALA A 267 12.90 -30.56 5.43
C ALA A 267 12.20 -31.84 5.88
N GLN A 268 12.81 -32.55 6.83
CA GLN A 268 12.24 -33.73 7.47
C GLN A 268 11.68 -33.42 8.86
N ARG A 269 12.27 -32.44 9.55
CA ARG A 269 11.87 -32.03 10.90
C ARG A 269 12.09 -30.54 11.11
N ILE A 270 11.15 -29.90 11.80
CA ILE A 270 11.25 -28.50 12.22
C ILE A 270 11.07 -28.45 13.74
N ASP A 271 12.08 -27.97 14.45
CA ASP A 271 12.04 -27.77 15.90
C ASP A 271 12.04 -26.27 16.23
N VAL A 272 11.06 -25.80 16.99
CA VAL A 272 11.08 -24.44 17.53
C VAL A 272 12.10 -24.37 18.66
N LEU A 273 13.14 -23.55 18.50
CA LEU A 273 14.22 -23.42 19.48
C LEU A 273 13.96 -22.32 20.50
N ALA A 274 13.31 -21.23 20.07
CA ALA A 274 13.00 -20.09 20.92
C ALA A 274 11.76 -19.35 20.43
N THR A 275 11.00 -18.78 21.37
CA THR A 275 9.87 -17.90 21.09
C THR A 275 10.01 -16.56 21.80
N THR A 276 9.26 -15.55 21.35
CA THR A 276 9.04 -14.31 22.08
C THR A 276 8.14 -14.53 23.30
N GLY A 277 7.96 -13.48 24.11
CA GLY A 277 7.02 -13.51 25.24
C GLY A 277 5.57 -13.73 24.82
N SER A 278 5.21 -13.36 23.58
CA SER A 278 3.87 -13.59 23.01
C SER A 278 3.76 -14.93 22.25
N GLY A 279 4.82 -15.75 22.22
CA GLY A 279 4.81 -17.05 21.55
C GLY A 279 5.17 -17.05 20.06
N ARG A 280 5.59 -15.93 19.46
CA ARG A 280 6.09 -15.91 18.07
C ARG A 280 7.42 -16.63 17.97
N VAL A 281 7.65 -17.40 16.90
CA VAL A 281 8.91 -18.12 16.69
C VAL A 281 10.03 -17.10 16.47
N ARG A 282 11.03 -17.11 17.36
CA ARG A 282 12.27 -16.32 17.22
C ARG A 282 13.34 -17.11 16.48
N GLN A 283 13.40 -18.41 16.74
CA GLN A 283 14.39 -19.29 16.13
C GLN A 283 13.82 -20.68 15.94
N ALA A 284 14.08 -21.28 14.78
CA ALA A 284 13.71 -22.65 14.47
C ALA A 284 14.90 -23.38 13.84
N ARG A 285 14.97 -24.68 14.09
CA ARG A 285 15.92 -25.59 13.45
C ARG A 285 15.19 -26.44 12.43
N VAL A 286 15.64 -26.43 11.19
CA VAL A 286 15.16 -27.30 10.13
C VAL A 286 16.22 -28.37 9.87
N THR A 287 15.83 -29.63 10.00
CA THR A 287 16.70 -30.78 9.75
C THR A 287 16.29 -31.44 8.44
N GLY A 288 17.26 -31.64 7.55
CA GLY A 288 17.11 -32.31 6.26
C GLY A 288 18.10 -33.47 6.11
N PRO A 289 18.01 -34.25 5.02
CA PRO A 289 18.89 -35.40 4.78
C PRO A 289 20.38 -35.03 4.74
N ALA A 290 20.72 -33.84 4.24
CA ALA A 290 22.10 -33.42 4.01
C ALA A 290 22.65 -32.50 5.11
N GLY A 291 21.84 -32.13 6.11
CA GLY A 291 22.30 -31.24 7.18
C GLY A 291 21.18 -30.56 7.97
N THR A 292 21.53 -29.45 8.59
CA THR A 292 20.62 -28.68 9.47
C THR A 292 20.80 -27.19 9.22
N LEU A 293 19.68 -26.47 9.22
CA LEU A 293 19.65 -25.01 9.17
C LEU A 293 19.04 -24.47 10.46
N VAL A 294 19.57 -23.34 10.90
CA VAL A 294 18.97 -22.56 11.99
C VAL A 294 18.50 -21.25 11.41
N LEU A 295 17.19 -21.05 11.45
CA LEU A 295 16.51 -19.88 10.92
C LEU A 295 16.11 -18.97 12.06
N THR A 296 16.15 -17.67 11.78
CA THR A 296 15.52 -16.66 12.64
C THR A 296 14.07 -16.47 12.20
N GLY A 297 13.19 -15.97 13.07
CA GLY A 297 11.78 -15.73 12.73
C GLY A 297 11.53 -14.73 11.59
N ALA A 298 12.57 -14.01 11.15
CA ALA A 298 12.51 -13.10 10.01
C ALA A 298 12.80 -13.77 8.65
N GLN A 299 13.28 -15.02 8.66
CA GLN A 299 13.68 -15.81 7.49
C GLN A 299 12.68 -16.95 7.25
#